data_AF-A0A816H5S8-F1
#
_entry.id   AF-A0A816H5S8-F1
#
_cell.length_a   1.000
_cell.length_b   1.000
_cell.length_c   1.000
_cell.angle_alpha   90.00
_cell.angle_beta   90.00
_cell.angle_gamma   90.00
#
_symmetry.space_group_name_H-M   'P 1'
#
loop_
_entity.id
_entity.type
_entity.pdbx_description
1 polymer ?
#
loop_
_entity_poly.entity_id
_entity_poly.type
_entity_poly.pdbx_seq_one_letter_code
_entity_poly.pdbx_strand_id
1 'polypeptide(L)'
;MQNIAAENNLSETAFFVPTSSDNTYEIRWFTPTVEVDLCGHATLATAHVIFTEMSPMKQEINFQTKKAGELTVNRQKENDLYTLDFPARPATRVDLPSGMLSALQSEKAPIGVYKARDYLLVYENEVDIKQLSPDFTALSKIEDVFAVIVTAPGDEVDFVSRFFAPSAGVPEDPVCGSNIKMIECCYLAKRLHI
;
A
#
# COMPACT_ATOMS: atom_id res chain seq x y z
N MET A 1 8.92 -5.51 -19.59
CA MET A 1 8.55 -5.02 -18.24
C MET A 1 8.45 -6.18 -17.27
N GLN A 2 7.47 -7.10 -17.38
CA GLN A 2 7.33 -8.22 -16.43
C GLN A 2 8.61 -9.03 -16.22
N ASN A 3 9.32 -9.45 -17.28
CA ASN A 3 10.56 -10.22 -17.12
C ASN A 3 11.66 -9.45 -16.37
N ILE A 4 11.72 -8.12 -16.52
CA ILE A 4 12.70 -7.28 -15.79
C ILE A 4 12.31 -7.19 -14.32
N ALA A 5 11.01 -7.01 -14.04
CA ALA A 5 10.51 -6.99 -12.66
C ALA A 5 10.75 -8.34 -11.95
N ALA A 6 10.56 -9.45 -12.67
CA ALA A 6 10.87 -10.78 -12.20
C ALA A 6 12.37 -10.96 -11.90
N GLU A 7 13.24 -10.49 -12.79
CA GLU A 7 14.69 -10.56 -12.62
C GLU A 7 15.18 -9.74 -11.41
N ASN A 8 14.62 -8.53 -11.22
CA ASN A 8 14.99 -7.66 -10.09
C ASN A 8 14.60 -8.27 -8.73
N ASN A 9 13.53 -9.06 -8.68
CA ASN A 9 13.02 -9.73 -7.49
C ASN A 9 12.86 -8.79 -6.26
N LEU A 10 12.44 -7.55 -6.52
CA LEU A 10 12.03 -6.57 -5.51
C LEU A 10 10.49 -6.53 -5.41
N SER A 11 9.94 -5.87 -4.38
CA SER A 11 8.49 -5.72 -4.22
C SER A 11 7.84 -5.20 -5.50
N GLU A 12 8.38 -4.12 -6.09
CA GLU A 12 7.93 -3.57 -7.36
C GLU A 12 9.09 -3.00 -8.18
N THR A 13 8.94 -3.09 -9.50
CA THR A 13 9.71 -2.31 -10.47
C THR A 13 8.76 -1.33 -11.17
N ALA A 14 9.07 -0.03 -11.06
CA ALA A 14 8.36 1.03 -11.77
C ALA A 14 9.00 1.31 -13.13
N PHE A 15 8.18 1.43 -14.16
CA PHE A 15 8.56 1.88 -15.49
C PHE A 15 7.82 3.17 -15.78
N PHE A 16 8.55 4.20 -16.20
CA PHE A 16 7.96 5.49 -16.55
C PHE A 16 8.49 6.01 -17.89
N VAL A 17 7.65 6.76 -18.61
CA VAL A 17 8.01 7.42 -19.88
C VAL A 17 7.46 8.84 -19.90
N PRO A 18 8.23 9.84 -20.36
CA PRO A 18 7.74 11.22 -20.47
C PRO A 18 6.63 11.30 -21.52
N THR A 19 5.62 12.14 -21.27
CA THR A 19 4.58 12.44 -22.25
C THR A 19 4.90 13.72 -23.02
N SER A 20 3.99 14.15 -23.92
CA SER A 20 4.10 15.44 -24.60
C SER A 20 3.85 16.64 -23.67
N SER A 21 3.22 16.42 -22.52
CA SER A 21 2.96 17.46 -21.52
C SER A 21 4.15 17.61 -20.58
N ASP A 22 4.49 18.85 -20.23
CA ASP A 22 5.57 19.09 -19.28
C ASP A 22 5.23 18.55 -17.88
N ASN A 23 6.24 18.04 -17.18
CA ASN A 23 6.12 17.43 -15.85
C ASN A 23 5.23 16.18 -15.80
N THR A 24 4.83 15.64 -16.95
CA THR A 24 3.92 14.50 -17.01
C THR A 24 4.62 13.25 -17.51
N TYR A 25 4.39 12.12 -16.83
CA TYR A 25 4.95 10.83 -17.18
C TYR A 25 3.85 9.76 -17.15
N GLU A 26 3.82 8.85 -18.11
CA GLU A 26 3.10 7.59 -17.91
C GLU A 26 3.91 6.71 -16.95
N ILE A 27 3.24 6.01 -16.04
CA ILE A 27 3.88 5.09 -15.10
C ILE A 27 3.13 3.75 -15.02
N ARG A 28 3.90 2.68 -14.87
CA ARG A 28 3.40 1.31 -14.64
C ARG A 28 4.26 0.61 -13.60
N TRP A 29 3.64 -0.24 -12.79
CA TRP A 29 4.32 -0.97 -11.72
C TRP A 29 4.11 -2.47 -11.86
N PHE A 30 5.16 -3.22 -11.60
CA PHE A 30 5.13 -4.66 -11.72
C PHE A 30 5.79 -5.27 -10.48
N THR A 31 5.09 -6.19 -9.83
CA THR A 31 5.73 -7.17 -8.93
C THR A 31 6.49 -8.19 -9.79
N PRO A 32 7.22 -9.14 -9.18
CA PRO A 32 7.85 -10.22 -9.94
C PRO A 32 6.87 -11.04 -10.79
N THR A 33 5.60 -11.08 -10.42
CA THR A 33 4.59 -11.99 -11.00
C THR A 33 3.50 -11.28 -11.80
N VAL A 34 3.17 -10.01 -11.49
CA VAL A 34 2.02 -9.34 -12.08
C VAL A 34 2.17 -7.81 -12.14
N GLU A 35 1.48 -7.18 -13.08
CA GLU A 35 1.28 -5.73 -13.10
C GLU A 35 0.28 -5.32 -12.01
N VAL A 36 0.63 -4.31 -11.20
CA VAL A 36 -0.27 -3.76 -10.17
C VAL A 36 -0.85 -2.43 -10.62
N ASP A 37 -2.10 -2.20 -10.21
CA ASP A 37 -2.88 -1.06 -10.66
C ASP A 37 -2.43 0.28 -10.04
N LEU A 38 -1.74 0.22 -8.90
CA LEU A 38 -1.34 1.37 -8.11
C LEU A 38 -0.27 0.97 -7.07
N CYS A 39 0.82 1.73 -6.95
CA CYS A 39 1.89 1.49 -5.98
C CYS A 39 2.52 2.81 -5.52
N GLY A 40 2.46 3.12 -4.21
CA GLY A 40 2.84 4.45 -3.68
C GLY A 40 4.34 4.68 -3.55
N HIS A 41 4.99 3.83 -2.77
CA HIS A 41 6.43 3.84 -2.56
C HIS A 41 7.22 3.81 -3.88
N ALA A 42 6.84 2.97 -4.85
CA ALA A 42 7.50 2.98 -6.16
C ALA A 42 7.22 4.26 -6.97
N THR A 43 6.05 4.89 -6.80
CA THR A 43 5.75 6.22 -7.38
C THR A 43 6.63 7.30 -6.74
N LEU A 44 6.75 7.33 -5.41
CA LEU A 44 7.63 8.26 -4.70
C LEU A 44 9.10 8.04 -5.04
N ALA A 45 9.55 6.80 -5.17
CA ALA A 45 10.91 6.47 -5.60
C ALA A 45 11.17 6.95 -7.04
N THR A 46 10.20 6.77 -7.94
CA THR A 46 10.29 7.27 -9.31
C THR A 46 10.33 8.81 -9.34
N ALA A 47 9.48 9.47 -8.55
CA ALA A 47 9.51 10.92 -8.40
C ALA A 47 10.86 11.40 -7.87
N HIS A 48 11.43 10.71 -6.87
CA HIS A 48 12.75 11.01 -6.34
C HIS A 48 13.83 10.99 -7.43
N VAL A 49 13.89 9.93 -8.25
CA VAL A 49 14.84 9.82 -9.37
C VAL A 49 14.63 10.96 -10.37
N ILE A 50 13.39 11.28 -10.74
CA ILE A 50 13.12 12.39 -11.66
C ILE A 50 13.56 13.73 -11.05
N PHE A 51 13.25 13.99 -9.78
CA PHE A 51 13.63 15.23 -9.08
C PHE A 51 15.12 15.36 -8.78
N THR A 52 15.91 14.29 -8.84
CA THR A 52 17.34 14.32 -8.48
C THR A 52 18.23 14.20 -9.70
N GLU A 53 17.90 13.29 -10.62
CA GLU A 53 18.76 12.93 -11.74
C GLU A 53 18.34 13.58 -13.06
N MET A 54 17.06 13.92 -13.23
CA MET A 54 16.52 14.37 -14.52
C MET A 54 16.06 15.82 -14.53
N SER A 55 15.46 16.28 -13.45
CA SER A 55 14.82 17.60 -13.39
C SER A 55 14.85 18.21 -11.97
N PRO A 56 16.03 18.64 -11.47
CA PRO A 56 16.21 19.14 -10.11
C PRO A 56 15.45 20.42 -9.74
N MET A 57 15.04 21.18 -10.75
CA MET A 57 14.30 22.42 -10.58
C MET A 57 12.79 22.20 -10.45
N LYS A 58 12.27 21.03 -10.82
CA LYS A 58 10.84 20.71 -10.71
C LYS A 58 10.45 20.49 -9.26
N GLN A 59 9.23 20.87 -8.92
CA GLN A 59 8.62 20.67 -7.60
C GLN A 59 7.37 19.80 -7.65
N GLU A 60 6.84 19.56 -8.84
CA GLU A 60 5.64 18.77 -9.07
C GLU A 60 5.89 17.80 -10.24
N ILE A 61 5.38 16.58 -10.11
CA ILE A 61 5.33 15.57 -11.17
C ILE A 61 3.92 14.99 -11.22
N ASN A 62 3.36 14.89 -12.42
CA ASN A 62 2.07 14.27 -12.67
C ASN A 62 2.27 12.92 -13.37
N PHE A 63 1.81 11.85 -12.74
CA PHE A 63 1.90 10.51 -13.26
C PHE A 63 0.56 10.05 -13.81
N GLN A 64 0.52 9.77 -15.11
CA GLN A 64 -0.62 9.14 -15.77
C GLN A 64 -0.53 7.63 -15.59
N THR A 65 -1.53 7.05 -14.95
CA THR A 65 -1.59 5.61 -14.68
C THR A 65 -2.63 4.95 -15.58
N LYS A 66 -2.49 3.65 -15.80
CA LYS A 66 -3.44 2.90 -16.64
C LYS A 66 -4.83 2.77 -16.02
N LYS A 67 -4.93 2.76 -14.69
CA LYS A 67 -6.16 2.37 -13.96
C LYS A 67 -6.51 3.23 -12.75
N ALA A 68 -5.54 3.90 -12.14
CA ALA A 68 -5.73 4.69 -10.92
C ALA A 68 -6.00 6.19 -11.20
N GLY A 69 -6.02 6.61 -12.46
CA GLY A 69 -6.11 8.02 -12.85
C GLY A 69 -4.75 8.71 -12.83
N GLU A 70 -4.76 10.02 -12.63
CA GLU A 70 -3.55 10.81 -12.45
C GLU A 70 -3.13 10.80 -10.98
N LEU A 71 -1.83 10.75 -10.73
CA LEU A 71 -1.22 10.87 -9.40
C LEU A 71 -0.21 12.01 -9.41
N THR A 72 -0.31 12.93 -8.47
CA THR A 72 0.56 14.09 -8.34
C THR A 72 1.51 13.91 -7.16
N VAL A 73 2.82 14.00 -7.44
CA VAL A 73 3.85 14.06 -6.41
C VAL A 73 4.39 15.48 -6.31
N ASN A 74 4.31 16.05 -5.11
CA ASN A 74 4.91 17.33 -4.76
C ASN A 74 6.16 17.13 -3.91
N ARG A 75 7.22 17.90 -4.21
CA ARG A 75 8.45 17.96 -3.43
C ARG A 75 8.44 19.17 -2.51
N GLN A 76 8.56 18.93 -1.22
CA GLN A 76 8.78 19.94 -0.19
C GLN A 76 10.28 20.03 0.09
N LYS A 77 10.93 21.10 -0.37
CA LYS A 77 12.40 21.24 -0.28
C LYS A 77 12.85 21.57 1.15
N GLU A 78 11.98 22.16 1.95
CA GLU A 78 12.29 22.66 3.29
C GLU A 78 12.54 21.53 4.29
N ASN A 79 11.90 20.38 4.10
CA ASN A 79 11.93 19.23 5.01
C ASN A 79 12.32 17.91 4.31
N ASP A 80 12.75 17.97 3.04
CA ASP A 80 13.10 16.82 2.20
C ASP A 80 11.98 15.75 2.12
N LEU A 81 10.73 16.21 2.07
CA LEU A 81 9.56 15.34 1.96
C LEU A 81 8.96 15.33 0.56
N TYR A 82 8.33 14.20 0.24
CA TYR A 82 7.43 14.07 -0.89
C TYR A 82 6.02 13.82 -0.39
N THR A 83 5.04 14.48 -1.02
CA THR A 83 3.62 14.21 -0.81
C THR A 83 3.02 13.68 -2.09
N LEU A 84 2.28 12.58 -1.97
CA LEU A 84 1.58 11.92 -3.06
C LEU A 84 0.10 11.85 -2.72
N ASP A 85 -0.76 12.32 -3.61
CA ASP A 85 -2.19 12.12 -3.51
C ASP A 85 -2.57 10.70 -3.95
N PHE A 86 -3.64 10.19 -3.34
CA PHE A 86 -4.09 8.82 -3.54
C PHE A 86 -5.60 8.79 -3.63
N PRO A 87 -6.18 7.97 -4.54
CA PRO A 87 -7.61 7.76 -4.54
C PRO A 87 -8.06 7.14 -3.21
N ALA A 88 -9.11 7.71 -2.62
CA ALA A 88 -9.74 7.16 -1.43
C ALA A 88 -10.31 5.76 -1.71
N ARG A 89 -10.21 4.87 -0.72
CA ARG A 89 -10.76 3.50 -0.80
C ARG A 89 -11.62 3.21 0.44
N PRO A 90 -12.88 3.67 0.43
CA PRO A 90 -13.78 3.42 1.55
C PRO A 90 -14.05 1.92 1.67
N ALA A 91 -13.90 1.38 2.88
CA ALA A 91 -14.23 -0.01 3.19
C ALA A 91 -15.47 -0.12 4.07
N THR A 92 -16.20 -1.21 3.91
CA THR A 92 -17.41 -1.52 4.69
C THR A 92 -17.08 -2.46 5.84
N ARG A 93 -17.81 -2.35 6.95
CA ARG A 93 -17.65 -3.28 8.07
C ARG A 93 -18.25 -4.63 7.70
N VAL A 94 -17.53 -5.71 7.99
CA VAL A 94 -17.94 -7.09 7.69
C VAL A 94 -17.62 -8.01 8.86
N ASP A 95 -18.13 -9.23 8.81
CA ASP A 95 -17.72 -10.28 9.76
C ASP A 95 -16.32 -10.81 9.41
N LEU A 96 -15.64 -11.34 10.43
CA LEU A 96 -14.34 -11.98 10.26
C LEU A 96 -14.49 -13.25 9.41
N PRO A 97 -13.84 -13.35 8.24
CA PRO A 97 -13.92 -14.57 7.43
C PRO A 97 -13.35 -15.78 8.18
N SER A 98 -13.96 -16.95 7.93
CA SER A 98 -13.51 -18.20 8.53
C SER A 98 -12.06 -18.51 8.16
N GLY A 99 -11.31 -19.08 9.09
CA GLY A 99 -9.90 -19.41 8.90
C GLY A 99 -8.92 -18.24 8.99
N MET A 100 -9.38 -16.98 9.03
CA MET A 100 -8.49 -15.81 9.11
C MET A 100 -7.60 -15.81 10.36
N LEU A 101 -8.16 -16.07 11.54
CA LEU A 101 -7.36 -16.11 12.78
C LEU A 101 -6.33 -17.23 12.77
N SER A 102 -6.73 -18.40 12.27
CA SER A 102 -5.82 -19.55 12.14
C SER A 102 -4.71 -19.25 11.13
N ALA A 103 -5.02 -18.60 10.01
CA ALA A 103 -4.04 -18.21 9.00
C ALA A 103 -3.08 -17.14 9.53
N LEU A 104 -3.54 -16.22 10.38
CA LEU A 104 -2.68 -15.23 11.04
C LEU A 104 -1.94 -15.79 12.27
N GLN A 105 -2.24 -17.03 12.67
CA GLN A 105 -1.80 -17.64 13.92
C GLN A 105 -2.06 -16.73 15.14
N SER A 106 -3.24 -16.10 15.16
CA SER A 106 -3.63 -15.16 16.22
C SER A 106 -4.59 -15.82 17.22
N GLU A 107 -4.28 -15.68 18.51
CA GLU A 107 -5.21 -16.02 19.60
C GLU A 107 -6.21 -14.89 19.88
N LYS A 108 -5.91 -13.67 19.44
CA LYS A 108 -6.75 -12.49 19.64
C LYS A 108 -7.56 -12.18 18.39
N ALA A 109 -8.85 -11.94 18.58
CA ALA A 109 -9.72 -11.45 17.52
C ALA A 109 -9.52 -9.94 17.31
N PRO A 110 -9.60 -9.43 16.08
CA PRO A 110 -9.63 -8.00 15.82
C PRO A 110 -10.90 -7.36 16.40
N ILE A 111 -10.79 -6.13 16.87
CA ILE A 111 -11.92 -5.32 17.37
C ILE A 111 -12.76 -4.73 16.23
N GLY A 112 -12.24 -4.74 15.00
CA GLY A 112 -12.96 -4.33 13.81
C GLY A 112 -12.45 -5.03 12.54
N VAL A 113 -13.37 -5.41 11.66
CA VAL A 113 -13.04 -5.99 10.35
C VAL A 113 -13.73 -5.19 9.27
N TYR A 114 -12.96 -4.75 8.29
CA TYR A 114 -13.43 -3.98 7.16
C TYR A 114 -12.97 -4.60 5.85
N LYS A 115 -13.75 -4.42 4.78
CA LYS A 115 -13.43 -4.94 3.46
C LYS A 115 -13.67 -3.90 2.37
N ALA A 116 -12.69 -3.76 1.49
CA ALA A 116 -12.81 -3.11 0.19
C ALA A 116 -12.26 -4.10 -0.86
N ARG A 117 -11.17 -3.74 -1.55
CA ARG A 117 -10.36 -4.72 -2.30
C ARG A 117 -9.60 -5.67 -1.36
N ASP A 118 -9.15 -5.12 -0.24
CA ASP A 118 -8.32 -5.76 0.78
C ASP A 118 -9.13 -5.91 2.07
N TYR A 119 -8.76 -6.86 2.93
CA TYR A 119 -9.27 -6.92 4.30
C TYR A 119 -8.45 -5.99 5.20
N LEU A 120 -9.11 -5.28 6.12
CA LEU A 120 -8.48 -4.49 7.18
C LEU A 120 -8.97 -4.98 8.52
N LEU A 121 -8.04 -5.52 9.30
CA LEU A 121 -8.26 -6.05 10.64
C LEU A 121 -7.66 -5.05 11.64
N VAL A 122 -8.53 -4.44 12.44
CA VAL A 122 -8.15 -3.48 13.48
C VAL A 122 -7.99 -4.23 14.79
N TYR A 123 -6.80 -4.17 15.37
CA TYR A 123 -6.47 -4.71 16.69
C TYR A 123 -6.41 -3.58 17.73
N GLU A 124 -6.45 -3.97 18.99
CA GLU A 124 -6.44 -3.03 20.11
C GLU A 124 -5.07 -2.38 20.32
N ASN A 125 -3.97 -3.12 20.13
CA ASN A 125 -2.62 -2.67 20.48
C ASN A 125 -1.56 -3.10 19.45
N GLU A 126 -0.50 -2.31 19.31
CA GLU A 126 0.65 -2.57 18.44
C GLU A 126 1.32 -3.93 18.70
N VAL A 127 1.42 -4.35 19.96
CA VAL A 127 2.01 -5.64 20.33
C VAL A 127 1.29 -6.84 19.69
N ASP A 128 -0.04 -6.75 19.54
CA ASP A 128 -0.85 -7.85 19.02
C ASP A 128 -0.56 -8.10 17.54
N ILE A 129 -0.39 -7.02 16.75
CA ILE A 129 -0.06 -7.15 15.33
C ILE A 129 1.42 -7.47 15.09
N LYS A 130 2.32 -7.04 15.99
CA LYS A 130 3.75 -7.38 15.95
C LYS A 130 4.00 -8.86 16.16
N GLN A 131 3.24 -9.50 17.05
CA GLN A 131 3.38 -10.91 17.39
C GLN A 131 2.77 -11.87 16.37
N LEU A 132 1.98 -11.37 15.41
CA LEU A 132 1.41 -12.22 14.36
C LEU A 132 2.52 -12.91 13.56
N SER A 133 2.36 -14.21 13.35
CA SER A 133 3.23 -15.04 12.53
C SER A 133 2.38 -15.72 11.45
N PRO A 134 1.99 -15.01 10.37
CA PRO A 134 1.07 -15.54 9.40
C PRO A 134 1.59 -16.81 8.71
N ASP A 135 0.76 -17.83 8.61
CA ASP A 135 0.95 -18.92 7.66
C ASP A 135 0.52 -18.41 6.27
N PHE A 136 1.51 -17.99 5.47
CA PHE A 136 1.27 -17.49 4.12
C PHE A 136 0.62 -18.51 3.17
N THR A 137 0.77 -19.81 3.44
CA THR A 137 0.10 -20.87 2.67
C THR A 137 -1.38 -20.97 3.02
N ALA A 138 -1.73 -20.76 4.29
CA ALA A 138 -3.13 -20.68 4.70
C ALA A 138 -3.76 -19.34 4.25
N LEU A 139 -3.02 -18.24 4.39
CA LEU A 139 -3.50 -16.90 4.07
C LEU A 139 -3.73 -16.72 2.56
N SER A 140 -2.95 -17.37 1.69
CA SER A 140 -3.16 -17.37 0.24
C SER A 140 -4.44 -18.08 -0.20
N LYS A 141 -5.08 -18.87 0.67
CA LYS A 141 -6.36 -19.54 0.43
C LYS A 141 -7.57 -18.71 0.87
N ILE A 142 -7.37 -17.54 1.47
CA ILE A 142 -8.48 -16.63 1.76
C ILE A 142 -8.98 -16.08 0.44
N GLU A 143 -10.21 -16.44 0.08
CA GLU A 143 -10.83 -16.05 -1.18
C GLU A 143 -11.37 -14.61 -1.13
N ASP A 144 -11.64 -14.05 -2.32
CA ASP A 144 -12.28 -12.74 -2.51
C ASP A 144 -11.52 -11.58 -1.82
N VAL A 145 -10.19 -11.64 -1.84
CA VAL A 145 -9.32 -10.56 -1.36
C VAL A 145 -7.99 -10.55 -2.12
N PHE A 146 -7.44 -9.35 -2.35
CA PHE A 146 -6.07 -9.22 -2.86
C PHE A 146 -5.03 -9.30 -1.73
N ALA A 147 -5.25 -8.57 -0.64
CA ALA A 147 -4.37 -8.57 0.52
C ALA A 147 -5.11 -8.50 1.87
N VAL A 148 -4.41 -8.91 2.93
CA VAL A 148 -4.85 -8.79 4.32
C VAL A 148 -3.98 -7.75 5.02
N ILE A 149 -4.61 -6.70 5.53
CA ILE A 149 -3.99 -5.61 6.27
C ILE A 149 -4.37 -5.78 7.74
N VAL A 150 -3.37 -5.67 8.62
CA VAL A 150 -3.58 -5.57 10.07
C VAL A 150 -3.12 -4.20 10.53
N THR A 151 -3.86 -3.58 11.45
CA THR A 151 -3.52 -2.27 12.00
C THR A 151 -3.89 -2.17 13.48
N ALA A 152 -3.23 -1.26 14.19
CA ALA A 152 -3.48 -0.96 15.59
C ALA A 152 -3.01 0.48 15.89
N PRO A 153 -3.44 1.10 17.01
CA PRO A 153 -2.75 2.26 17.54
C PRO A 153 -1.26 1.95 17.72
N GLY A 154 -0.39 2.90 17.33
CA GLY A 154 1.01 2.82 17.67
C GLY A 154 1.28 3.35 19.07
N ASP A 155 2.37 2.91 19.68
CA ASP A 155 2.80 3.39 21.00
C ASP A 155 3.39 4.81 20.89
N GLU A 156 4.09 5.12 19.79
CA GLU A 156 4.77 6.40 19.53
C GLU A 156 4.24 7.14 18.28
N VAL A 157 3.31 6.51 17.55
CA VAL A 157 2.73 7.01 16.30
C VAL A 157 1.22 6.79 16.30
N ASP A 158 0.47 7.53 15.47
CA ASP A 158 -0.99 7.43 15.45
C ASP A 158 -1.51 6.02 15.16
N PHE A 159 -0.81 5.28 14.29
CA PHE A 159 -1.10 3.89 13.98
C PHE A 159 0.12 3.17 13.41
N VAL A 160 0.08 1.85 13.50
CA VAL A 160 1.00 0.92 12.82
C VAL A 160 0.21 -0.03 11.92
N SER A 161 0.87 -0.61 10.92
CA SER A 161 0.23 -1.58 10.03
C SER A 161 1.20 -2.61 9.47
N ARG A 162 0.68 -3.77 9.06
CA ARG A 162 1.37 -4.77 8.23
C ARG A 162 0.47 -5.17 7.06
N PHE A 163 1.07 -5.55 5.94
CA PHE A 163 0.38 -5.87 4.70
C PHE A 163 0.82 -7.23 4.16
N PHE A 164 -0.12 -8.13 3.93
CA PHE A 164 0.14 -9.50 3.46
C PHE A 164 -0.61 -9.77 2.15
N ALA A 165 0.09 -10.12 1.06
CA ALA A 165 -0.52 -10.48 -0.22
C ALA A 165 0.10 -11.77 -0.81
N PRO A 166 0.08 -12.89 -0.06
CA PRO A 166 0.80 -14.09 -0.48
C PRO A 166 0.26 -14.71 -1.78
N SER A 167 -1.03 -14.54 -2.08
CA SER A 167 -1.62 -14.95 -3.37
C SER A 167 -1.06 -14.17 -4.58
N ALA A 168 -0.54 -12.96 -4.34
CA ALA A 168 0.15 -12.14 -5.34
C ALA A 168 1.67 -12.38 -5.38
N GLY A 169 2.18 -13.33 -4.59
CA GLY A 169 3.61 -13.62 -4.49
C GLY A 169 4.38 -12.67 -3.56
N VAL A 170 3.68 -11.86 -2.76
CA VAL A 170 4.27 -10.96 -1.77
C VAL A 170 3.84 -11.41 -0.38
N PRO A 171 4.63 -12.26 0.32
CA PRO A 171 4.26 -12.75 1.65
C PRO A 171 3.94 -11.61 2.62
N GLU A 172 4.84 -10.62 2.69
CA GLU A 172 4.67 -9.39 3.46
C GLU A 172 5.33 -8.23 2.69
N ASP A 173 4.59 -7.12 2.51
CA ASP A 173 5.11 -5.89 1.94
C ASP A 173 5.61 -4.99 3.08
N PRO A 174 6.90 -4.56 3.08
CA PRO A 174 7.42 -3.70 4.13
C PRO A 174 6.69 -2.35 4.24
N VAL A 175 6.22 -1.77 3.13
CA VAL A 175 5.52 -0.47 3.14
C VAL A 175 4.53 -0.36 1.97
N CYS A 176 3.23 -0.56 2.25
CA CYS A 176 2.20 -0.45 1.22
C CYS A 176 1.41 0.87 1.30
N GLY A 177 1.84 1.93 0.61
CA GLY A 177 1.12 3.24 0.66
C GLY A 177 -0.38 3.21 0.31
N SER A 178 -0.85 2.19 -0.42
CA SER A 178 -2.28 2.03 -0.75
C SER A 178 -3.15 1.58 0.43
N ASN A 179 -2.55 0.99 1.47
CA ASN A 179 -3.25 0.58 2.68
C ASN A 179 -3.63 1.80 3.57
N ILE A 180 -2.86 2.88 3.48
CA ILE A 180 -3.01 4.08 4.32
C ILE A 180 -4.37 4.72 4.09
N LYS A 181 -4.87 4.78 2.85
CA LYS A 181 -6.20 5.33 2.56
C LYS A 181 -7.34 4.51 3.13
N MET A 182 -7.20 3.18 3.18
CA MET A 182 -8.19 2.32 3.81
C MET A 182 -8.18 2.50 5.34
N ILE A 183 -7.00 2.63 5.95
CA ILE A 183 -6.83 2.90 7.38
C ILE A 183 -7.39 4.30 7.73
N GLU A 184 -7.03 5.34 6.96
CA GLU A 184 -7.54 6.70 7.16
C GLU A 184 -9.08 6.73 7.12
N CYS A 185 -9.68 6.15 6.08
CA CYS A 185 -11.14 6.15 5.90
C CYS A 185 -11.89 5.37 6.99
N CYS A 186 -11.35 4.24 7.46
CA CYS A 186 -12.09 3.31 8.32
C CYS A 186 -11.75 3.43 9.80
N TYR A 187 -10.54 3.87 10.11
CA TYR A 187 -9.99 3.89 11.46
C TYR A 187 -9.74 5.32 11.96
N LEU A 188 -8.94 6.12 11.25
CA LEU A 188 -8.56 7.45 11.74
C LEU A 188 -9.71 8.46 11.68
N ALA A 189 -10.50 8.49 10.61
CA ALA A 189 -11.65 9.41 10.51
C ALA A 189 -12.67 9.22 11.65
N LYS A 190 -12.85 7.97 12.13
CA LYS A 190 -13.77 7.68 13.24
C LYS A 190 -13.20 7.98 14.61
N ARG A 191 -11.86 7.95 14.77
CA ARG A 191 -11.18 8.14 16.06
C ARG A 191 -10.74 9.58 16.28
N LEU A 192 -10.46 10.33 15.22
CA LEU A 192 -9.95 11.71 15.28
C LEU A 192 -11.03 12.79 15.16
N HIS A 193 -12.31 12.45 14.98
CA HIS A 193 -13.40 13.42 14.77
C HIS A 193 -13.10 14.49 13.70
N ILE A 194 -12.44 14.09 12.61
CA ILE A 194 -12.20 14.93 11.43
C ILE A 194 -13.23 14.59 10.36
#